data_AF-A0AAU4VZ91-F1
#
_entry.id   AF-A0AAU4VZ91-F1
#
_cell.length_a   1.000
_cell.length_b   1.000
_cell.length_c   1.000
_cell.angle_alpha   90.00
_cell.angle_beta   90.00
_cell.angle_gamma   90.00
#
_symmetry.space_group_name_H-M   'P 1'
#
loop_
_entity.id
_entity.type
_entity.pdbx_description
1 polymer ?
#
loop_
_entity_poly.entity_id
_entity_poly.type
_entity_poly.pdbx_seq_one_letter_code
_entity_poly.pdbx_strand_id
1 'polypeptide(L)'
;MSFTVHARRVRDERLSPARRGAALGSAVVLYCPFGFTWTRAHLDLIGDTRRDTRAMVTALEVLERSRNARGAEWAEFSRRRTVEKHEAHRRTPSAVDRAWMEAPRWAGPDLHHAHRAMVLRWSCLPVPPPAELRREGLADLERAVTAQVEAYLAEDRPNPEAAVVLGGLLPRLRDAAARTRRTRTKSRLEARADQLRMMAELVHWDRPRI
;
A
#
# COMPACT_ATOMS: atom_id res chain seq x y z
N MET A 1 -23.20 5.08 -0.54
CA MET A 1 -22.92 5.96 0.62
C MET A 1 -21.51 6.51 0.51
N SER A 2 -21.24 7.70 1.04
CA SER A 2 -19.93 8.37 0.95
C SER A 2 -19.08 8.18 2.22
N PHE A 3 -17.76 8.39 2.09
CA PHE A 3 -16.80 8.29 3.21
C PHE A 3 -17.23 9.16 4.40
N THR A 4 -17.62 10.42 4.14
CA THR A 4 -18.01 11.39 5.17
C THR A 4 -19.20 10.92 6.01
N VAL A 5 -20.16 10.20 5.41
CA VAL A 5 -21.31 9.64 6.16
C VAL A 5 -20.83 8.60 7.17
N HIS A 6 -19.92 7.72 6.76
CA HIS A 6 -19.36 6.70 7.65
C HIS A 6 -18.44 7.31 8.71
N ALA A 7 -17.64 8.32 8.35
CA ALA A 7 -16.80 9.06 9.29
C ALA A 7 -17.64 9.73 10.40
N ARG A 8 -18.78 10.35 10.05
CA ARG A 8 -19.73 10.90 11.04
C ARG A 8 -20.26 9.82 11.98
N ARG A 9 -20.62 8.65 11.47
CA ARG A 9 -21.12 7.52 12.28
C ARG A 9 -20.05 6.95 13.22
N VAL A 10 -18.79 6.91 12.83
CA VAL A 10 -17.70 6.49 13.74
C VAL A 10 -17.55 7.45 14.92
N ARG A 11 -17.83 8.75 14.72
CA ARG A 11 -17.78 9.78 15.77
C ARG A 11 -19.07 9.90 16.59
N ASP A 12 -20.16 9.29 16.15
CA ASP A 12 -21.44 9.38 16.84
C ASP A 12 -21.44 8.54 18.12
N GLU A 13 -21.39 9.22 19.26
CA GLU A 13 -21.36 8.64 20.60
C GLU A 13 -22.66 7.92 20.97
N ARG A 14 -23.77 8.19 20.27
CA ARG A 14 -25.06 7.52 20.49
C ARG A 14 -25.10 6.12 19.88
N LEU A 15 -24.14 5.78 19.02
CA LEU A 15 -24.05 4.47 18.38
C LEU A 15 -23.25 3.50 19.25
N SER A 16 -23.68 2.23 19.25
CA SER A 16 -22.93 1.16 19.90
C SER A 16 -21.54 0.98 19.26
N PRO A 17 -20.53 0.49 20.03
CA PRO A 17 -19.19 0.22 19.49
C PRO A 17 -19.21 -0.65 18.22
N ALA A 18 -20.10 -1.64 18.15
CA ALA A 18 -20.26 -2.49 16.96
C ALA A 18 -20.69 -1.70 15.72
N ARG A 19 -21.65 -0.77 15.85
CA ARG A 19 -22.11 0.09 14.74
C ARG A 19 -21.02 1.07 14.31
N ARG A 20 -20.25 1.61 15.26
CA ARG A 20 -19.10 2.48 14.99
C ARG A 20 -17.98 1.72 14.27
N GLY A 21 -17.64 0.51 14.73
CA GLY A 21 -16.66 -0.37 14.09
C GLY A 21 -17.06 -0.79 12.67
N ALA A 22 -18.35 -1.08 12.44
CA ALA A 22 -18.88 -1.35 11.10
C ALA A 22 -18.77 -0.12 10.19
N ALA A 23 -19.09 1.07 10.69
CA ALA A 23 -18.92 2.31 9.96
C ALA A 23 -17.44 2.57 9.61
N LEU A 24 -16.50 2.31 10.52
CA LEU A 24 -15.07 2.38 10.23
C LEU A 24 -14.68 1.38 9.12
N GLY A 25 -15.20 0.15 9.18
CA GLY A 25 -15.02 -0.84 8.12
C GLY A 25 -15.48 -0.33 6.76
N SER A 26 -16.67 0.29 6.68
CA SER A 26 -17.16 0.91 5.44
C SER A 26 -16.29 2.07 4.97
N ALA A 27 -15.79 2.92 5.89
CA ALA A 27 -14.86 4.00 5.54
C ALA A 27 -13.55 3.45 4.95
N VAL A 28 -13.04 2.34 5.50
CA VAL A 28 -11.88 1.62 4.95
C VAL A 28 -12.17 1.08 3.56
N VAL A 29 -13.32 0.44 3.32
CA VAL A 29 -13.70 -0.07 1.98
C VAL A 29 -13.72 1.05 0.93
N LEU A 30 -14.16 2.25 1.30
CA LEU A 30 -14.28 3.38 0.37
C LEU A 30 -12.95 4.06 0.01
N TYR A 31 -11.89 3.89 0.79
CA TYR A 31 -10.60 4.55 0.55
C TYR A 31 -9.43 3.56 0.37
N CYS A 32 -9.34 2.53 1.20
CA CYS A 32 -8.46 1.36 1.10
C CYS A 32 -7.09 1.58 0.41
N PRO A 33 -6.19 2.45 0.93
CA PRO A 33 -4.89 2.76 0.32
C PRO A 33 -4.01 1.53 0.03
N PHE A 34 -4.18 0.43 0.78
CA PHE A 34 -3.48 -0.84 0.58
C PHE A 34 -4.44 -2.01 0.24
N GLY A 35 -5.69 -1.70 -0.13
CA GLY A 35 -6.79 -2.66 -0.09
C GLY A 35 -7.35 -2.85 1.34
N PHE A 36 -8.55 -3.43 1.43
CA PHE A 36 -9.30 -3.50 2.70
C PHE A 36 -8.52 -4.19 3.83
N THR A 37 -8.01 -5.41 3.59
CA THR A 37 -7.37 -6.24 4.61
C THR A 37 -6.14 -5.57 5.20
N TRP A 38 -5.29 -4.99 4.36
CA TRP A 38 -4.02 -4.39 4.78
C TRP A 38 -4.21 -3.01 5.37
N THR A 39 -5.12 -2.19 4.81
CA THR A 39 -5.50 -0.93 5.45
C THR A 39 -6.08 -1.19 6.84
N ARG A 40 -6.97 -2.19 7.00
CA ARG A 40 -7.53 -2.52 8.32
C ARG A 40 -6.43 -2.94 9.29
N ALA A 41 -5.53 -3.80 8.87
CA ALA A 41 -4.43 -4.25 9.71
C ALA A 41 -3.45 -3.15 10.12
N HIS A 42 -3.20 -2.18 9.25
CA HIS A 42 -2.41 -1.00 9.61
C HIS A 42 -3.13 -0.18 10.69
N LEU A 43 -4.44 0.05 10.55
CA LEU A 43 -5.22 0.78 11.54
C LEU A 43 -5.33 0.05 12.88
N ASP A 44 -5.31 -1.29 12.87
CA ASP A 44 -5.32 -2.10 14.10
C ASP A 44 -4.03 -1.94 14.93
N LEU A 45 -2.96 -1.34 14.39
CA LEU A 45 -1.77 -0.97 15.17
C LEU A 45 -2.03 0.17 16.18
N ILE A 46 -3.10 0.94 15.98
CA ILE A 46 -3.50 2.04 16.87
C ILE A 46 -4.16 1.50 18.15
N GLY A 47 -4.74 0.29 18.09
CA GLY A 47 -5.44 -0.34 19.19
C GLY A 47 -6.55 -1.26 18.72
N ASP A 48 -7.38 -1.75 19.64
CA ASP A 48 -8.53 -2.61 19.32
C ASP A 48 -9.66 -1.79 18.66
N THR A 49 -9.53 -1.54 17.36
CA THR A 49 -10.51 -0.79 16.55
C THR A 49 -11.87 -1.51 16.39
N ARG A 50 -12.08 -2.67 17.05
CA ARG A 50 -13.36 -3.38 17.10
C ARG A 50 -14.14 -3.11 18.37
N ARG A 51 -13.45 -2.79 19.48
CA ARG A 51 -14.08 -2.64 20.81
C ARG A 51 -13.81 -1.28 21.44
N ASP A 52 -12.63 -0.73 21.24
CA ASP A 52 -12.24 0.57 21.78
C ASP A 52 -12.69 1.70 20.85
N THR A 53 -13.67 2.47 21.32
CA THR A 53 -14.23 3.61 20.58
C THR A 53 -13.22 4.74 20.40
N ARG A 54 -12.25 4.90 21.31
CA ARG A 54 -11.17 5.89 21.17
C ARG A 54 -10.23 5.46 20.06
N ALA A 55 -9.80 4.19 20.06
CA ALA A 55 -8.98 3.64 18.97
C ALA A 55 -9.69 3.75 17.61
N MET A 56 -11.02 3.55 17.54
CA MET A 56 -11.78 3.76 16.30
C MET A 56 -11.72 5.19 15.78
N VAL A 57 -11.84 6.19 16.67
CA VAL A 57 -11.79 7.61 16.28
C VAL A 57 -10.38 7.99 15.83
N THR A 58 -9.35 7.58 16.58
CA THR A 58 -7.95 7.82 16.18
C THR A 58 -7.61 7.14 14.85
N ALA A 59 -8.08 5.90 14.62
CA ALA A 59 -7.92 5.21 13.35
C ALA A 59 -8.62 5.95 12.19
N LEU A 60 -9.81 6.51 12.43
CA LEU A 60 -10.49 7.34 11.44
C LEU A 60 -9.70 8.61 11.13
N GLU A 61 -9.14 9.28 12.13
CA GLU A 61 -8.35 10.50 11.92
C GLU A 61 -7.11 10.24 11.08
N VAL A 62 -6.39 9.14 11.36
CA VAL A 62 -5.25 8.68 10.56
C VAL A 62 -5.69 8.43 9.11
N LEU A 63 -6.81 7.74 8.90
CA LEU A 63 -7.36 7.46 7.58
C LEU A 63 -7.79 8.73 6.83
N GLU A 64 -8.40 9.70 7.54
CA GLU A 64 -8.81 10.99 6.98
C GLU A 64 -7.63 11.86 6.57
N ARG A 65 -6.58 11.94 7.40
CA ARG A 65 -5.35 12.66 7.05
C ARG A 65 -4.76 12.14 5.75
N SER A 66 -4.67 10.82 5.62
CA SER A 66 -4.17 10.19 4.38
C SER A 66 -5.09 10.46 3.20
N ARG A 67 -6.41 10.33 3.37
CA ARG A 67 -7.38 10.61 2.32
C ARG A 67 -7.32 12.07 1.83
N ASN A 68 -7.20 13.02 2.75
CA ASN A 68 -7.08 14.44 2.41
C ASN A 68 -5.78 14.72 1.65
N ALA A 69 -4.66 14.15 2.10
CA ALA A 69 -3.40 14.23 1.38
C ALA A 69 -3.50 13.61 -0.02
N ARG A 70 -4.16 12.45 -0.18
CA ARG A 70 -4.39 11.84 -1.49
C ARG A 70 -5.24 12.73 -2.40
N GLY A 71 -6.22 13.44 -1.84
CA GLY A 71 -7.02 14.44 -2.55
C GLY A 71 -6.17 15.61 -3.06
N ALA A 72 -5.29 16.15 -2.22
CA ALA A 72 -4.37 17.22 -2.60
C ALA A 72 -3.39 16.76 -3.70
N GLU A 73 -2.82 15.56 -3.57
CA GLU A 73 -1.96 14.97 -4.59
C GLU A 73 -2.68 14.78 -5.94
N TRP A 74 -3.95 14.38 -5.93
CA TRP A 74 -4.76 14.24 -7.14
C TRP A 74 -5.14 15.57 -7.78
N ALA A 75 -5.40 16.60 -6.97
CA ALA A 75 -5.63 17.95 -7.46
C ALA A 75 -4.38 18.50 -8.16
N GLU A 76 -3.21 18.30 -7.54
CA GLU A 76 -1.93 18.69 -8.12
C GLU A 76 -1.63 17.92 -9.42
N PHE A 77 -1.85 16.61 -9.41
CA PHE A 77 -1.74 15.79 -10.61
C PHE A 77 -2.63 16.31 -11.74
N SER A 78 -3.90 16.60 -11.44
CA SER A 78 -4.86 17.13 -12.41
C SER A 78 -4.43 18.48 -12.98
N ARG A 79 -3.91 19.38 -12.14
CA ARG A 79 -3.39 20.69 -12.56
C ARG A 79 -2.22 20.52 -13.55
N ARG A 80 -1.22 19.70 -13.18
CA ARG A 80 -0.09 19.37 -14.06
C ARG A 80 -0.54 18.75 -15.38
N ARG A 81 -1.48 17.80 -15.34
CA ARG A 81 -2.00 17.13 -16.54
C ARG A 81 -2.75 18.08 -17.47
N THR A 82 -3.47 19.06 -16.93
CA THR A 82 -4.14 20.10 -17.74
C THR A 82 -3.12 20.91 -18.54
N VAL A 83 -2.04 21.36 -17.88
CA VAL A 83 -0.94 22.09 -18.53
C VAL A 83 -0.27 21.24 -19.61
N GLU A 84 0.12 20.00 -19.29
CA GLU A 84 0.76 19.10 -20.26
C GLU A 84 -0.13 18.75 -21.47
N LYS A 85 -1.44 18.63 -21.25
CA LYS A 85 -2.41 18.38 -22.32
C LYS A 85 -2.53 19.60 -23.24
N HIS A 86 -2.56 20.80 -22.66
CA HIS A 86 -2.78 22.05 -23.39
C HIS A 86 -1.53 22.56 -24.09
N GLU A 87 -0.39 22.60 -23.38
CA GLU A 87 0.85 23.20 -23.88
C GLU A 87 1.72 22.18 -24.60
N ALA A 88 1.99 21.04 -23.95
CA ALA A 88 2.89 20.02 -24.49
C ALA A 88 2.19 19.01 -25.43
N HIS A 89 0.88 19.17 -25.66
CA HIS A 89 0.06 18.28 -26.49
C HIS A 89 0.12 16.79 -26.07
N ARG A 90 0.56 16.50 -24.83
CA ARG A 90 0.65 15.14 -24.28
C ARG A 90 -0.69 14.71 -23.69
N ARG A 91 -1.53 14.12 -24.53
CA ARG A 91 -2.89 13.69 -24.15
C ARG A 91 -2.92 12.48 -23.22
N THR A 92 -1.93 11.59 -23.30
CA THR A 92 -1.85 10.37 -22.48
C THR A 92 -0.91 10.56 -21.30
N PRO A 93 -1.28 10.15 -20.07
CA PRO A 93 -0.36 10.11 -18.93
C PRO A 93 0.84 9.21 -19.22
N SER A 94 2.00 9.53 -18.63
CA SER A 94 3.19 8.69 -18.78
C SER A 94 3.01 7.32 -18.12
N ALA A 95 3.91 6.37 -18.42
CA ALA A 95 3.92 5.07 -17.73
C ALA A 95 4.18 5.24 -16.22
N VAL A 96 5.00 6.21 -15.84
CA VAL A 96 5.28 6.55 -14.43
C VAL A 96 4.03 7.10 -13.74
N ASP A 97 3.28 7.98 -14.41
CA ASP A 97 2.02 8.51 -13.88
C ASP A 97 1.01 7.39 -13.64
N ARG A 98 0.84 6.48 -14.61
CA ARG A 98 -0.05 5.33 -14.46
C ARG A 98 0.36 4.45 -13.29
N ALA A 99 1.65 4.12 -13.20
CA ALA A 99 2.16 3.33 -12.08
C ALA A 99 1.93 4.03 -10.72
N TRP A 100 2.10 5.34 -10.65
CA TRP A 100 1.84 6.12 -9.43
C TRP A 100 0.35 6.17 -9.06
N MET A 101 -0.54 6.25 -10.05
CA MET A 101 -1.99 6.25 -9.84
C MET A 101 -2.50 4.91 -9.31
N GLU A 102 -1.98 3.81 -9.87
CA GLU A 102 -2.40 2.44 -9.59
C GLU A 102 -1.71 1.83 -8.36
N ALA A 103 -0.58 2.40 -7.92
CA ALA A 103 0.17 1.87 -6.79
C ALA A 103 -0.64 1.90 -5.47
N PRO A 104 -0.73 0.76 -4.75
CA PRO A 104 -1.20 0.76 -3.39
C PRO A 104 -0.22 1.54 -2.52
N ARG A 105 -0.65 2.67 -1.97
CA ARG A 105 0.20 3.58 -1.20
C ARG A 105 -0.61 4.37 -0.18
N TRP A 106 0.01 4.63 0.96
CA TRP A 106 -0.47 5.62 1.90
C TRP A 106 -0.09 7.02 1.40
N ALA A 107 -0.97 7.99 1.55
CA ALA A 107 -0.66 9.38 1.19
C ALA A 107 -0.42 10.23 2.45
N GLY A 108 0.34 11.31 2.28
CA GLY A 108 0.54 12.32 3.33
C GLY A 108 1.70 12.03 4.27
N PRO A 109 1.74 12.70 5.44
CA PRO A 109 2.90 12.70 6.33
C PRO A 109 3.18 11.33 6.95
N ASP A 110 2.14 10.49 7.10
CA ASP A 110 2.24 9.16 7.70
C ASP A 110 2.73 8.09 6.69
N LEU A 111 3.12 8.48 5.47
CA LEU A 111 3.46 7.56 4.37
C LEU A 111 4.57 6.57 4.76
N HIS A 112 5.72 7.09 5.21
CA HIS A 112 6.88 6.27 5.57
C HIS A 112 6.51 5.24 6.63
N HIS A 113 5.89 5.70 7.72
CA HIS A 113 5.48 4.83 8.81
C HIS A 113 4.50 3.74 8.36
N ALA A 114 3.49 4.10 7.54
CA ALA A 114 2.52 3.15 7.03
C ALA A 114 3.16 2.11 6.09
N HIS A 115 4.07 2.54 5.21
CA HIS A 115 4.80 1.66 4.30
C HIS A 115 5.70 0.70 5.09
N ARG A 116 6.50 1.23 6.03
CA ARG A 116 7.39 0.45 6.91
C ARG A 116 6.63 -0.61 7.70
N ALA A 117 5.50 -0.24 8.31
CA ALA A 117 4.66 -1.17 9.06
C ALA A 117 4.13 -2.32 8.18
N MET A 118 3.72 -2.03 6.94
CA MET A 118 3.23 -3.07 6.02
C MET A 118 4.35 -3.95 5.49
N VAL A 119 5.50 -3.38 5.15
CA VAL A 119 6.68 -4.14 4.73
C VAL A 119 7.14 -5.09 5.84
N LEU A 120 7.24 -4.62 7.08
CA LEU A 120 7.55 -5.46 8.24
C LEU A 120 6.52 -6.58 8.44
N ARG A 121 5.22 -6.24 8.34
CA ARG A 121 4.17 -7.25 8.50
C ARG A 121 4.24 -8.33 7.43
N TRP A 122 4.54 -7.95 6.18
CA TRP A 122 4.70 -8.90 5.10
C TRP A 122 5.99 -9.71 5.25
N SER A 123 7.12 -9.12 5.60
CA SER A 123 8.37 -9.88 5.75
C SER A 123 8.27 -11.03 6.75
N CYS A 124 7.38 -10.92 7.76
CA CYS A 124 7.09 -11.99 8.73
C CYS A 124 6.17 -13.12 8.21
N LEU A 125 5.61 -13.03 7.00
CA LEU A 125 4.76 -14.09 6.45
C LEU A 125 5.60 -15.31 6.00
N PRO A 126 5.04 -16.54 6.10
CA PRO A 126 5.76 -17.75 5.71
C PRO A 126 6.30 -17.71 4.28
N VAL A 127 7.58 -18.06 4.13
CA VAL A 127 8.24 -18.16 2.82
C VAL A 127 8.13 -19.60 2.31
N PRO A 128 7.73 -19.82 1.04
CA PRO A 128 7.76 -21.15 0.43
C PRO A 128 9.17 -21.78 0.47
N PRO A 129 9.30 -23.11 0.49
CA PRO A 129 10.59 -23.77 0.49
C PRO A 129 11.47 -23.33 -0.70
N PRO A 130 12.80 -23.20 -0.52
CA PRO A 130 13.70 -22.73 -1.59
C PRO A 130 13.63 -23.54 -2.90
N ALA A 131 13.32 -24.84 -2.82
CA ALA A 131 13.16 -25.70 -3.99
C ALA A 131 11.94 -25.30 -4.85
N GLU A 132 10.83 -24.89 -4.23
CA GLU A 132 9.65 -24.41 -4.96
C GLU A 132 9.93 -23.06 -5.61
N LEU A 133 10.58 -22.14 -4.88
CA LEU A 133 10.97 -20.84 -5.41
C LEU A 133 11.92 -20.98 -6.62
N ARG A 134 12.87 -21.94 -6.58
CA ARG A 134 13.74 -22.21 -7.72
C ARG A 134 12.98 -22.73 -8.94
N ARG A 135 12.03 -23.66 -8.74
CA ARG A 135 11.22 -24.24 -9.82
C ARG A 135 10.45 -23.18 -10.59
N GLU A 136 9.94 -22.16 -9.90
CA GLU A 136 9.17 -21.06 -10.50
C GLU A 136 10.04 -19.84 -10.92
N GLY A 137 11.37 -19.92 -10.76
CA GLY A 137 12.28 -18.81 -11.07
C GLY A 137 12.13 -17.59 -10.15
N LEU A 138 11.65 -17.79 -8.92
CA LEU A 138 11.46 -16.74 -7.90
C LEU A 138 12.63 -16.61 -6.93
N ALA A 139 13.50 -17.62 -6.81
CA ALA A 139 14.52 -17.68 -5.76
C ALA A 139 15.47 -16.47 -5.73
N ASP A 140 15.89 -15.97 -6.90
CA ASP A 140 16.79 -14.82 -6.97
C ASP A 140 16.06 -13.50 -6.70
N LEU A 141 14.80 -13.39 -7.15
CA LEU A 141 13.95 -12.23 -6.85
C LEU A 141 13.64 -12.13 -5.36
N GLU A 142 13.30 -13.27 -4.75
CA GLU A 142 13.10 -13.41 -3.31
C GLU A 142 14.33 -12.90 -2.55
N ARG A 143 15.52 -13.45 -2.84
CA ARG A 143 16.76 -13.06 -2.17
C ARG A 143 17.06 -11.57 -2.34
N ALA A 144 16.93 -11.05 -3.56
CA ALA A 144 17.21 -9.66 -3.86
C ALA A 144 16.23 -8.71 -3.14
N VAL A 145 14.93 -9.01 -3.16
CA VAL A 145 13.93 -8.20 -2.46
C VAL A 145 14.12 -8.26 -0.95
N THR A 146 14.35 -9.45 -0.39
CA THR A 146 14.55 -9.62 1.06
C THR A 146 15.76 -8.82 1.55
N ALA A 147 16.90 -8.87 0.85
CA ALA A 147 18.08 -8.08 1.22
C ALA A 147 17.80 -6.56 1.23
N GLN A 148 17.05 -6.04 0.26
CA GLN A 148 16.70 -4.62 0.22
C GLN A 148 15.62 -4.25 1.24
N VAL A 149 14.67 -5.15 1.53
CA VAL A 149 13.68 -4.97 2.58
C VAL A 149 14.35 -4.95 3.95
N GLU A 150 15.31 -5.82 4.22
CA GLU A 150 16.10 -5.80 5.45
C GLU A 150 16.87 -4.48 5.60
N ALA A 151 17.54 -4.02 4.54
CA ALA A 151 18.23 -2.72 4.53
C ALA A 151 17.27 -1.54 4.73
N TYR A 152 16.05 -1.61 4.19
CA TYR A 152 15.01 -0.60 4.40
C TYR A 152 14.46 -0.62 5.83
N LEU A 153 14.28 -1.80 6.42
CA LEU A 153 13.74 -1.95 7.78
C LEU A 153 14.78 -1.67 8.88
N ALA A 154 16.07 -1.76 8.57
CA ALA A 154 17.17 -1.53 9.51
C ALA A 154 17.21 -0.09 10.06
N GLU A 155 16.72 0.88 9.29
CA GLU A 155 16.67 2.28 9.69
C GLU A 155 15.20 2.76 9.81
N ASP A 156 14.93 3.73 10.69
CA ASP A 156 13.61 4.38 10.82
C ASP A 156 13.54 5.65 9.97
N ARG A 157 14.02 5.55 8.73
CA ARG A 157 13.96 6.61 7.71
C ARG A 157 13.86 6.02 6.30
N PRO A 158 13.36 6.79 5.32
CA PRO A 158 13.37 6.36 3.92
C PRO A 158 14.77 5.96 3.46
N ASN A 159 14.87 4.81 2.78
CA ASN A 159 16.12 4.32 2.20
C ASN A 159 16.07 4.47 0.65
N PRO A 160 16.60 5.58 0.08
CA PRO A 160 16.50 5.83 -1.35
C PRO A 160 17.27 4.82 -2.19
N GLU A 161 18.37 4.25 -1.69
CA GLU A 161 19.15 3.24 -2.38
C GLU A 161 18.35 1.94 -2.55
N ALA A 162 17.78 1.44 -1.45
CA ALA A 162 16.89 0.28 -1.49
C ALA A 162 15.70 0.52 -2.41
N ALA A 163 15.11 1.73 -2.36
CA ALA A 163 14.02 2.10 -3.23
C ALA A 163 14.42 2.07 -4.71
N VAL A 164 15.63 2.53 -5.08
CA VAL A 164 16.20 2.47 -6.45
C VAL A 164 16.33 1.03 -6.92
N VAL A 165 16.98 0.17 -6.13
CA VAL A 165 17.16 -1.24 -6.47
C VAL A 165 15.81 -1.94 -6.65
N LEU A 166 14.90 -1.79 -5.69
CA LEU A 166 13.56 -2.40 -5.76
C LEU A 166 12.75 -1.90 -6.94
N GLY A 167 12.85 -0.61 -7.27
CA GLY A 167 12.25 -0.02 -8.49
C GLY A 167 12.72 -0.72 -9.77
N GLY A 168 14.01 -1.04 -9.87
CA GLY A 168 14.58 -1.79 -11.00
C GLY A 168 14.09 -3.25 -11.07
N LEU A 169 13.70 -3.84 -9.94
CA LEU A 169 13.15 -5.21 -9.88
C LEU A 169 11.66 -5.28 -10.19
N LEU A 170 10.91 -4.18 -10.09
CA LEU A 170 9.44 -4.17 -10.26
C LEU A 170 8.93 -4.79 -11.57
N PRO A 171 9.53 -4.55 -12.76
CA PRO A 171 9.07 -5.20 -13.99
C PRO A 171 9.13 -6.73 -13.89
N ARG A 172 10.26 -7.28 -13.38
CA ARG A 172 10.44 -8.72 -13.21
C ARG A 172 9.49 -9.32 -12.18
N LEU A 173 9.22 -8.59 -11.09
CA LEU A 173 8.26 -8.98 -10.05
C LEU A 173 6.82 -9.01 -10.59
N ARG A 174 6.43 -8.02 -11.40
CA ARG A 174 5.12 -7.97 -12.07
C ARG A 174 4.95 -9.13 -13.04
N ASP A 175 5.97 -9.40 -13.84
CA ASP A 175 5.95 -10.54 -14.76
C ASP A 175 5.86 -11.87 -13.99
N ALA A 176 6.60 -12.01 -12.89
CA ALA A 176 6.54 -13.19 -12.06
C ALA A 176 5.14 -13.40 -11.44
N ALA A 177 4.55 -12.36 -10.85
CA ALA A 177 3.19 -12.41 -10.32
C ALA A 177 2.16 -12.74 -11.41
N ALA A 178 2.30 -12.18 -12.62
CA ALA A 178 1.42 -12.47 -13.75
C ALA A 178 1.55 -13.93 -14.24
N ARG A 179 2.77 -14.49 -14.26
CA ARG A 179 3.02 -15.90 -14.61
C ARG A 179 2.40 -16.85 -13.59
N THR A 180 2.62 -16.61 -12.29
CA THR A 180 2.08 -17.47 -11.22
C THR A 180 0.56 -17.47 -11.17
N ARG A 181 -0.11 -16.39 -11.58
CA ARG A 181 -1.59 -16.35 -11.68
C ARG A 181 -2.16 -17.22 -12.80
N ARG A 182 -1.36 -17.58 -13.81
CA ARG A 182 -1.79 -18.39 -14.96
C ARG A 182 -1.64 -19.89 -14.70
N THR A 183 -0.87 -20.30 -13.70
CA THR A 183 -0.66 -21.71 -13.39
C THR A 183 -1.85 -22.27 -12.61
N ARG A 184 -2.22 -23.53 -12.88
CA ARG A 184 -3.42 -24.19 -12.32
C ARG A 184 -3.27 -24.51 -10.81
N THR A 185 -2.06 -24.44 -10.29
CA THR A 185 -1.70 -24.79 -8.89
C THR A 185 -1.75 -23.54 -8.00
N LYS A 186 -2.95 -23.18 -7.55
CA LYS A 186 -3.18 -22.00 -6.70
C LYS A 186 -2.65 -22.19 -5.27
N SER A 187 -1.80 -21.27 -4.81
CA SER A 187 -2.15 -20.30 -3.75
C SER A 187 -0.91 -19.70 -3.09
N ARG A 188 0.14 -20.49 -2.80
CA ARG A 188 1.29 -20.02 -2.02
C ARG A 188 2.34 -19.27 -2.84
N LEU A 189 2.71 -19.77 -4.02
CA LEU A 189 3.71 -19.13 -4.88
C LEU A 189 3.17 -17.84 -5.51
N GLU A 190 1.90 -17.85 -5.93
CA GLU A 190 1.18 -16.64 -6.36
C GLU A 190 1.16 -15.60 -5.24
N ALA A 191 0.72 -15.99 -4.03
CA ALA A 191 0.70 -15.08 -2.88
C ALA A 191 2.10 -14.54 -2.57
N ARG A 192 3.16 -15.35 -2.68
CA ARG A 192 4.53 -14.88 -2.44
C ARG A 192 5.01 -13.92 -3.52
N ALA A 193 4.77 -14.21 -4.81
CA ALA A 193 5.15 -13.31 -5.89
C ALA A 193 4.43 -11.94 -5.77
N ASP A 194 3.14 -11.96 -5.44
CA ASP A 194 2.38 -10.73 -5.17
C ASP A 194 2.90 -10.01 -3.92
N GLN A 195 3.26 -10.75 -2.87
CA GLN A 195 3.83 -10.16 -1.66
C GLN A 195 5.18 -9.47 -1.93
N LEU A 196 6.10 -10.13 -2.65
CA LEU A 196 7.38 -9.55 -3.04
C LEU A 196 7.18 -8.28 -3.86
N ARG A 197 6.27 -8.31 -4.83
CA ARG A 197 5.89 -7.13 -5.63
C ARG A 197 5.37 -6.01 -4.74
N MET A 198 4.46 -6.30 -3.81
CA MET A 198 3.87 -5.29 -2.93
C MET A 198 4.90 -4.66 -1.99
N MET A 199 5.80 -5.45 -1.38
CA MET A 199 6.89 -4.92 -0.57
C MET A 199 7.81 -4.01 -1.40
N ALA A 200 8.19 -4.45 -2.60
CA ALA A 200 9.01 -3.65 -3.51
C ALA A 200 8.32 -2.34 -3.91
N GLU A 201 7.01 -2.36 -4.20
CA GLU A 201 6.25 -1.15 -4.53
C GLU A 201 6.19 -0.17 -3.36
N LEU A 202 5.94 -0.64 -2.13
CA LEU A 202 5.90 0.24 -0.96
C LEU A 202 7.25 0.92 -0.73
N VAL A 203 8.36 0.17 -0.74
CA VAL A 203 9.69 0.77 -0.55
C VAL A 203 10.04 1.69 -1.72
N HIS A 204 9.71 1.31 -2.95
CA HIS A 204 9.95 2.12 -4.14
C HIS A 204 9.25 3.49 -4.06
N TRP A 205 8.00 3.52 -3.57
CA TRP A 205 7.19 4.74 -3.47
C TRP A 205 7.42 5.53 -2.18
N ASP A 206 8.15 4.98 -1.23
CA ASP A 206 8.61 5.66 -0.02
C ASP A 206 9.91 6.44 -0.28
N ARG A 207 9.91 7.21 -1.37
CA ARG A 207 10.99 8.14 -1.69
C ARG A 207 10.54 9.56 -1.39
N PRO A 208 11.42 10.42 -0.85
CA PRO A 208 11.17 11.85 -0.85
C PRO A 208 10.93 12.29 -2.28
N ARG A 209 9.86 13.07 -2.53
CA ARG A 209 9.71 13.74 -3.81
C ARG A 209 10.76 14.85 -3.85
N ILE A 210 11.78 14.67 -4.68
CA ILE A 210 12.74 15.72 -5.07
C ILE A 210 12.02 16.69 -5.99
#